data_AF-A0A5D2B006-F1
#
_entry.id   AF-A0A5D2B006-F1
#
_cell.length_a   1.000
_cell.length_b   1.000
_cell.length_c   1.000
_cell.angle_alpha   90.00
_cell.angle_beta   90.00
_cell.angle_gamma   90.00
#
_symmetry.space_group_name_H-M   'P 1'
#
loop_
_entity.id
_entity.type
_entity.pdbx_description
1 polymer ?
#
loop_
_entity_poly.entity_id
_entity_poly.type
_entity_poly.pdbx_seq_one_letter_code
_entity_poly.pdbx_strand_id
1 'polypeptide(L)'
;MGIGTIIVKMIVRMLTSRDIYDIAALCSRKERLFFKACGFRDDILGSTTLMYSRTISSTCFEDERMVKQAGRKLLLVPSLQLPLASFKITKPQS
;
A
#
# COMPACT_ATOMS: atom_id res chain seq x y z
N MET A 1 -1.55 -24.68 4.58
CA MET A 1 -1.21 -23.33 5.08
C MET A 1 -0.24 -23.50 6.24
N GLY A 2 0.97 -22.94 6.15
CA GLY A 2 1.96 -23.05 7.24
C GLY A 2 1.64 -22.11 8.41
N ILE A 3 2.21 -22.40 9.59
CA ILE A 3 2.03 -21.58 10.81
C ILE A 3 2.39 -20.12 10.58
N GLY A 4 3.51 -19.85 9.88
CA GLY A 4 3.94 -18.49 9.56
C GLY A 4 2.88 -17.69 8.79
N THR A 5 2.22 -18.30 7.79
CA THR A 5 1.16 -17.64 7.02
C THR A 5 -0.05 -17.29 7.89
N ILE A 6 -0.39 -18.15 8.86
CA ILE A 6 -1.49 -17.90 9.80
C ILE A 6 -1.15 -16.71 10.69
N ILE A 7 0.08 -16.65 11.22
CA ILE A 7 0.56 -15.56 12.06
C ILE A 7 0.52 -14.23 11.30
N VAL A 8 1.07 -14.17 10.08
CA VAL A 8 1.09 -12.94 9.27
C VAL A 8 -0.33 -12.46 8.97
N LYS A 9 -1.25 -13.36 8.58
CA LYS A 9 -2.66 -13.00 8.35
C LYS A 9 -3.33 -12.48 9.61
N MET A 10 -3.02 -13.04 10.78
CA MET A 10 -3.55 -12.58 12.06
C MET A 10 -3.08 -11.17 12.39
N ILE A 11 -1.79 -10.88 12.21
CA ILE A 11 -1.19 -9.55 12.41
C ILE A 11 -1.85 -8.54 11.47
N VAL A 12 -1.92 -8.85 10.17
CA VAL A 12 -2.57 -8.00 9.17
C VAL A 12 -4.00 -7.70 9.57
N ARG A 13 -4.78 -8.71 9.97
CA ARG A 13 -6.18 -8.53 10.41
C ARG A 13 -6.28 -7.62 11.64
N MET A 14 -5.38 -7.79 12.61
CA MET A 14 -5.35 -6.97 13.82
C MET A 14 -5.03 -5.50 13.50
N LEU A 15 -4.06 -5.24 12.62
CA LEU A 15 -3.69 -3.89 12.20
C LEU A 15 -4.82 -3.23 11.39
N THR A 16 -5.41 -3.99 10.46
CA THR A 16 -6.53 -3.53 9.63
C THR A 16 -7.75 -3.15 10.48
N SER A 17 -8.03 -3.89 11.57
CA SER A 17 -9.13 -3.52 12.49
C SER A 17 -8.91 -2.19 13.23
N ARG A 18 -7.69 -1.66 13.21
CA ARG A 18 -7.29 -0.39 13.81
C ARG A 18 -7.03 0.70 12.76
N ASP A 19 -7.50 0.48 11.53
CA ASP A 19 -7.32 1.40 10.40
C ASP A 19 -5.83 1.60 10.00
N ILE A 20 -4.97 0.62 10.31
CA ILE A 20 -3.55 0.61 9.93
C ILE A 20 -3.39 -0.30 8.71
N TYR A 21 -3.10 0.30 7.56
CA TYR A 21 -3.05 -0.42 6.28
C TYR A 21 -1.68 -0.50 5.65
N ASP A 22 -0.83 0.51 5.84
CA ASP A 22 0.51 0.57 5.24
C ASP A 22 1.53 -0.13 6.15
N ILE A 23 1.81 -1.38 5.85
CA ILE A 23 2.69 -2.25 6.65
C ILE A 23 3.90 -2.61 5.81
N ALA A 24 5.09 -2.20 6.27
CA ALA A 24 6.35 -2.56 5.65
C ALA A 24 6.96 -3.80 6.31
N ALA A 25 7.51 -4.71 5.50
CA ALA A 25 8.27 -5.85 5.94
C ALA A 25 9.63 -5.87 5.23
N LEU A 26 10.71 -5.77 5.99
CA LEU A 26 12.05 -5.99 5.49
C LEU A 26 12.34 -7.49 5.54
N CYS A 27 12.56 -8.13 4.39
CA CYS A 27 12.84 -9.57 4.36
C CYS A 27 13.98 -9.92 3.42
N SER A 28 14.58 -11.08 3.64
CA SER A 28 15.61 -11.60 2.73
C SER A 28 15.02 -12.01 1.38
N ARG A 29 15.87 -12.16 0.36
CA ARG A 29 15.44 -12.62 -0.98
C ARG A 29 14.74 -13.98 -0.96
N LYS A 30 15.09 -14.85 0.00
CA LYS A 30 14.49 -16.18 0.17
C LYS A 30 13.05 -16.10 0.71
N GLU A 31 12.79 -15.15 1.60
CA GLU A 31 11.48 -14.98 2.26
C GLU A 31 10.51 -14.12 1.44
N ARG A 32 11.00 -13.42 0.41
CA ARG A 32 10.17 -12.58 -0.46
C ARG A 32 8.95 -13.31 -1.01
N LEU A 33 9.11 -14.57 -1.44
CA LEU A 33 8.00 -15.39 -1.95
C LEU A 33 6.95 -15.69 -0.88
N PHE A 34 7.37 -15.89 0.37
CA PHE A 34 6.47 -16.12 1.49
C PHE A 34 5.62 -14.88 1.80
N PHE A 35 6.23 -13.69 1.87
CA PHE A 35 5.51 -12.45 2.09
C PHE A 35 4.59 -12.09 0.91
N LYS A 36 5.02 -12.34 -0.33
CA LYS A 36 4.16 -12.23 -1.52
C LYS A 36 2.91 -13.11 -1.42
N ALA A 37 3.06 -14.37 -0.98
CA ALA A 37 1.94 -15.26 -0.74
C ALA A 37 0.99 -14.80 0.39
N CYS A 38 1.48 -13.94 1.29
CA CYS A 38 0.68 -13.32 2.37
C CYS A 38 0.00 -12.00 1.95
N GLY A 39 0.18 -11.55 0.71
CA GLY A 39 -0.45 -10.33 0.17
C GLY A 39 0.43 -9.07 0.23
N PHE A 40 1.69 -9.20 0.65
CA PHE A 40 2.65 -8.10 0.55
C PHE A 40 3.15 -7.98 -0.90
N ARG A 41 3.40 -6.75 -1.34
CA ARG A 41 3.86 -6.40 -2.69
C ARG A 41 5.23 -5.76 -2.62
N ASP A 42 5.91 -5.69 -3.76
CA ASP A 42 7.19 -4.99 -3.84
C ASP A 42 6.99 -3.50 -3.49
N ASP A 43 7.94 -2.90 -2.78
CA ASP A 43 7.90 -1.48 -2.49
C ASP A 43 8.11 -0.66 -3.78
N ILE A 44 7.76 0.63 -3.72
CA ILE A 44 7.82 1.53 -4.88
C ILE A 44 9.26 1.69 -5.40
N LEU A 45 10.26 1.46 -4.55
CA LEU A 45 11.66 1.52 -4.92
C LEU A 45 12.25 0.18 -5.41
N GLY A 46 11.46 -0.91 -5.40
CA GLY A 46 11.90 -2.23 -5.87
C GLY A 46 13.02 -2.87 -5.04
N SER A 47 13.13 -2.50 -3.77
CA SER A 47 14.17 -2.90 -2.82
C SER A 47 13.88 -4.26 -2.14
N THR A 48 14.52 -4.51 -1.00
CA THR A 48 14.29 -5.67 -0.12
C THR A 48 13.05 -5.52 0.77
N THR A 49 12.43 -4.34 0.78
CA THR A 49 11.22 -4.06 1.54
C THR A 49 9.99 -4.46 0.74
N LEU A 50 9.04 -5.14 1.38
CA LEU A 50 7.71 -5.34 0.83
C LEU A 50 6.69 -4.50 1.59
N MET A 51 5.68 -3.99 0.87
CA MET A 51 4.56 -3.26 1.45
C MET A 51 3.26 -4.05 1.33
N TYR A 52 2.54 -4.16 2.43
CA TYR A 52 1.12 -4.47 2.42
C TYR A 52 0.37 -3.14 2.46
N SER A 53 -0.58 -2.97 1.56
CA SER A 53 -1.53 -1.86 1.56
C SER A 53 -2.92 -2.42 1.26
N ARG A 54 -3.96 -1.80 1.82
CA ARG A 54 -5.35 -2.15 1.49
C ARG A 54 -5.55 -1.96 -0.01
N THR A 55 -6.07 -2.98 -0.69
CA THR A 55 -6.60 -2.83 -2.05
C THR A 55 -7.85 -1.95 -2.00
N ILE A 56 -7.66 -0.65 -1.88
CA ILE A 56 -8.65 0.33 -2.30
C ILE A 56 -8.51 0.40 -3.82
N SER A 57 -9.66 0.25 -4.48
CA SER A 57 -9.85 0.05 -5.91
C SER A 57 -8.84 0.75 -6.83
N SER A 58 -8.51 0.00 -7.88
CA SER A 58 -7.72 0.31 -9.07
C SER A 58 -8.31 1.45 -9.92
N THR A 59 -8.42 2.66 -9.38
CA THR A 59 -8.75 3.86 -10.18
C THR A 59 -7.76 5.00 -10.04
N CYS A 60 -6.73 4.89 -9.20
CA CYS A 60 -5.86 6.05 -8.90
C CYS A 60 -4.35 5.82 -9.03
N PHE A 61 -3.88 4.61 -9.35
CA PHE A 61 -2.46 4.28 -9.12
C PHE A 61 -1.72 3.54 -10.23
N GLU A 62 -2.37 3.22 -11.33
CA GLU A 62 -1.68 2.55 -12.44
C GLU A 62 -0.86 3.51 -13.30
N ASP A 63 -1.20 4.81 -13.38
CA ASP A 63 -0.61 5.66 -14.43
C ASP A 63 0.45 6.71 -14.02
N GLU A 64 0.50 7.26 -12.80
CA GLU A 64 1.40 8.44 -12.58
C GLU A 64 2.04 8.55 -11.19
N ARG A 65 2.48 7.46 -10.56
CA ARG A 65 3.42 7.58 -9.42
C ARG A 65 4.84 7.77 -9.95
N MET A 66 5.17 9.01 -10.31
CA MET A 66 6.45 9.39 -10.90
C MET A 66 7.58 9.33 -9.85
N VAL A 67 8.51 8.37 -9.97
CA VAL A 67 9.76 8.38 -9.20
C VAL A 67 10.77 9.26 -9.95
N LYS A 68 11.24 10.34 -9.32
CA LYS A 68 12.24 11.23 -9.90
C LYS A 68 13.61 10.99 -9.27
N GLN A 69 14.66 11.11 -10.08
CA GLN A 69 16.03 11.10 -9.59
C GLN A 69 16.42 12.50 -9.09
N ALA A 70 16.91 12.60 -7.86
CA ALA A 70 17.46 13.81 -7.27
C ALA A 70 18.93 13.56 -6.87
N GLY A 71 19.84 13.86 -7.79
CA GLY A 71 21.25 13.50 -7.66
C GLY A 71 21.43 11.97 -7.60
N ARG A 72 21.93 11.46 -6.46
CA ARG A 72 22.11 10.01 -6.22
C ARG A 72 20.93 9.35 -5.49
N LYS A 73 19.85 10.09 -5.22
CA LYS A 73 18.67 9.58 -4.50
C LYS A 73 17.48 9.44 -5.45
N LEU A 74 16.59 8.48 -5.16
CA LEU A 74 15.28 8.37 -5.79
C LEU A 74 14.24 9.01 -4.86
N LEU A 75 13.44 9.92 -5.40
CA LEU A 75 12.35 10.59 -4.71
C LEU A 75 11.02 10.14 -5.28
N LEU A 76 10.14 9.68 -4.41
CA LEU A 76 8.74 9.48 -4.75
C LEU A 76 8.07 10.85 -4.85
N VAL A 77 7.59 11.21 -6.03
CA VAL A 77 6.78 12.43 -6.19
C VAL A 77 5.36 12.08 -5.77
N PRO A 78 4.78 12.77 -4.78
CA PRO A 78 3.37 12.61 -4.46
C PRO A 78 2.55 12.92 -5.72
N SER A 79 1.63 12.03 -6.07
CA SER A 79 0.63 12.37 -7.09
C SER A 79 -0.19 13.55 -6.59
N LEU A 80 -0.30 14.59 -7.41
CA LEU A 80 -1.15 15.76 -7.12
C LEU A 80 -2.58 15.25 -6.98
N GLN A 81 -3.04 15.07 -5.74
CA GLN A 81 -4.44 14.79 -5.47
C GLN A 81 -5.22 16.06 -5.85
N LEU A 82 -5.89 16.04 -7.01
CA LEU A 82 -6.97 16.99 -7.25
C LEU A 82 -7.96 16.84 -6.07
N PRO A 83 -8.46 17.94 -5.48
CA PRO A 83 -9.38 17.86 -4.37
C PRO A 83 -10.56 16.96 -4.75
N LEU A 84 -10.76 15.90 -3.99
CA LEU A 84 -11.92 15.03 -4.10
C LEU A 84 -13.15 15.93 -4.07
N ALA A 85 -13.90 15.96 -5.17
CA ALA A 85 -14.98 16.90 -5.39
C ALA A 85 -15.87 16.98 -4.15
N SER A 86 -16.06 18.21 -3.65
CA SER A 86 -16.96 18.51 -2.54
C SER A 86 -18.31 17.82 -2.79
N PHE A 87 -18.67 16.88 -1.91
CA PHE A 87 -20.02 16.35 -1.86
C PHE A 87 -20.95 17.52 -1.53
N LYS A 88 -21.63 18.07 -2.54
CA LYS A 88 -22.74 18.98 -2.32
C LYS A 88 -23.87 18.18 -1.68
N ILE A 89 -24.08 18.41 -0.39
CA ILE A 89 -25.29 17.97 0.31
C ILE A 89 -26.43 18.84 -0.22
N THR A 90 -27.24 18.31 -1.14
CA THR A 90 -28.50 18.94 -1.53
C THR A 90 -29.52 18.67 -0.43
N LYS A 91 -29.94 19.72 0.29
CA LYS A 91 -31.07 19.64 1.23
C LYS A 91 -32.36 19.29 0.45
N PRO A 92 -33.21 18.38 0.95
CA PRO A 92 -34.55 18.21 0.39
C PRO A 92 -35.36 19.48 0.64
N GLN A 93 -36.03 19.98 -0.41
CA GLN A 93 -36.99 21.07 -0.27
C GLN A 93 -38.29 20.56 0.38
N SER A 94 -38.88 21.45 1.17
CA SER A 94 -40.09 21.27 1.97
C SER A 94 -41.34 21.00 1.13
#